data_AF-A0AA36IBN8-F1
#
_entry.id   AF-A0AA36IBN8-F1
#
_cell.length_a   1.000
_cell.length_b   1.000
_cell.length_c   1.000
_cell.angle_alpha   90.00
_cell.angle_beta   90.00
_cell.angle_gamma   90.00
#
_symmetry.space_group_name_H-M   'P 1'
#
loop_
_entity.id
_entity.type
_entity.pdbx_description
1 polymer ?
#
loop_
_entity_poly.entity_id
_entity_poly.type
_entity_poly.pdbx_seq_one_letter_code
_entity_poly.pdbx_strand_id
1 'polypeptide(L)'
;MLVANIVGWSFVVLGVLLLVILVVIFPKMRSAAGCVECASRAIWTEPSLLRMPSLEILVKALFTGTWLFLFSYVVSSGHIDPPSLDVNGVPVYTRLRRFGSSPLQKCYVAFYIIGYFWTLETMSLIFHFAARVAMVLTTALTELFKIKHPIMLAGMAGAAGPELAAAVTNAGGLGNIGGVGFTPEALRKTIKMLKKELVDKDAPFGVDLLLPQVGGGARKTNKDYTAGTLPELVDIIIEEKAALFICAVGVPPKWAVDKFHSAGIPVMNMIGAVKHAEKALEAGVDIICAQGGEGGGHTGDTPTSILLPKVVDAVQGKVSPLTGGPVLVVGAGGIFDGRGLASSLAMGCAGVWVGTRFIASEEAGAGPFHKQRVVSADYGDTLRTTIYTGRPMRVFKTPYILDWEQNRAKEMKKLQAMGVPAWVADVDELEGGASVGTLQQAEVLTKEEKSKGLQLTRRQVRERGVFLTGQCAGAISDIKPAGQIVEEMAKEAEEHLLAVSKLVSKL
;
A
#
# COMPACT_ATOMS: atom_id res chain seq x y z
N MET A 1 4.72 52.84 -48.43
CA MET A 1 3.67 51.79 -48.41
C MET A 1 4.24 50.38 -48.39
N LEU A 2 5.11 49.97 -49.32
CA LEU A 2 5.67 48.61 -49.35
C LEU A 2 6.40 48.19 -48.06
N VAL A 3 7.28 49.06 -47.53
CA VAL A 3 8.02 48.80 -46.27
C VAL A 3 7.10 48.67 -45.07
N ALA A 4 6.07 49.51 -44.97
CA ALA A 4 5.08 49.45 -43.88
C ALA A 4 4.26 48.15 -43.93
N ASN A 5 3.92 47.66 -45.12
CA ASN A 5 3.24 46.37 -45.29
C ASN A 5 4.17 45.20 -44.92
N ILE A 6 5.43 45.22 -45.35
CA ILE A 6 6.40 44.17 -44.99
C ILE A 6 6.62 44.10 -43.48
N VAL A 7 6.75 45.26 -42.82
CA VAL A 7 6.90 45.35 -41.36
C VAL A 7 5.61 44.91 -40.63
N GLY A 8 4.44 45.30 -41.13
CA GLY A 8 3.16 44.87 -40.55
C GLY A 8 2.96 43.35 -40.62
N TRP A 9 3.25 42.75 -41.78
CA TRP A 9 3.13 41.30 -41.97
C TRP A 9 4.17 40.52 -41.16
N SER A 10 5.38 41.03 -40.96
CA SER A 10 6.38 40.36 -40.13
C SER A 10 5.98 40.36 -38.65
N PHE A 11 5.32 41.39 -38.12
CA PHE A 11 4.76 41.37 -36.76
C PHE A 11 3.62 40.35 -36.60
N VAL A 12 2.76 40.20 -37.61
CA VAL A 12 1.68 39.19 -37.59
C VAL A 12 2.27 37.78 -37.60
N VAL A 13 3.26 37.52 -38.47
CA VAL A 13 3.95 36.23 -38.52
C VAL A 13 4.68 35.94 -37.20
N LEU A 14 5.35 36.93 -36.61
CA LEU A 14 6.01 36.79 -35.31
C LEU A 14 4.99 36.47 -34.21
N GLY A 15 3.84 37.15 -34.20
CA GLY A 15 2.76 36.92 -33.23
C GLY A 15 2.16 35.52 -33.33
N VAL A 16 1.94 35.01 -34.54
CA VAL A 16 1.45 33.63 -34.76
C VAL A 16 2.51 32.60 -34.33
N LEU A 17 3.78 32.83 -34.65
CA LEU A 17 4.89 31.97 -34.18
C LEU A 17 4.97 31.94 -32.66
N LEU A 18 4.83 33.09 -32.00
CA LEU A 18 4.85 33.18 -30.53
C LEU A 18 3.66 32.44 -29.91
N LEU A 19 2.48 32.54 -30.51
CA LEU A 19 1.28 31.84 -30.07
C LEU A 19 1.42 30.31 -30.23
N VAL A 20 1.97 29.84 -31.35
CA VAL A 20 2.24 28.41 -31.59
C VAL A 20 3.29 27.89 -30.60
N ILE A 21 4.36 28.65 -30.38
CA ILE A 21 5.37 28.33 -29.37
C ILE A 21 4.73 28.23 -27.98
N LEU A 22 3.88 29.19 -27.60
CA LEU A 22 3.16 29.14 -26.33
C LEU A 22 2.25 27.92 -26.24
N VAL A 23 1.42 27.63 -27.24
CA VAL A 23 0.51 26.46 -27.24
C VAL A 23 1.27 25.13 -27.16
N VAL A 24 2.45 25.02 -27.78
CA VAL A 24 3.28 23.81 -27.74
C VAL A 24 4.09 23.69 -26.46
N ILE A 25 4.57 24.82 -25.91
CA ILE A 25 5.42 24.84 -24.71
C ILE A 25 4.60 24.82 -23.42
N PHE A 26 3.41 25.43 -23.37
CA PHE A 26 2.62 25.55 -22.14
C PHE A 26 2.26 24.19 -21.51
N PRO A 27 1.84 23.15 -22.26
CA PRO A 27 1.62 21.82 -21.71
C PRO A 27 2.91 21.18 -21.18
N LYS A 28 4.04 21.42 -21.86
CA LYS A 28 5.37 20.92 -21.44
C LYS A 28 5.85 21.64 -20.18
N MET A 29 5.63 22.95 -20.07
CA MET A 29 5.92 23.74 -18.87
C MET A 29 5.04 23.31 -17.69
N ARG A 30 3.76 23.03 -17.91
CA ARG A 30 2.86 22.53 -16.85
C ARG A 30 3.29 21.14 -16.37
N SER A 31 3.72 20.28 -17.29
CA SER A 31 4.29 18.97 -16.97
C SER A 31 5.61 19.12 -16.20
N ALA A 32 6.51 20.01 -16.64
CA ALA A 32 7.77 20.27 -15.95
C ALA A 32 7.56 20.88 -14.55
N ALA A 33 6.61 21.82 -14.41
CA ALA A 33 6.23 22.37 -13.10
C ALA A 33 5.65 21.30 -12.18
N GLY A 34 4.80 20.40 -12.71
CA GLY A 34 4.31 19.24 -11.97
C GLY A 34 5.42 18.29 -11.55
N CYS A 35 6.40 18.00 -12.42
CA CYS A 35 7.59 17.22 -12.06
C CYS A 35 8.43 17.88 -10.97
N VAL A 36 8.62 19.21 -11.04
CA VAL A 36 9.35 19.98 -10.02
C VAL A 36 8.59 20.00 -8.70
N GLU A 37 7.26 20.11 -8.73
CA GLU A 37 6.42 20.07 -7.53
C GLU A 37 6.41 18.68 -6.89
N CYS A 38 6.29 17.61 -7.68
CA CYS A 38 6.44 16.23 -7.20
C CYS A 38 7.84 15.96 -6.65
N ALA A 39 8.89 16.42 -7.33
CA ALA A 39 10.26 16.30 -6.83
C ALA A 39 10.47 17.08 -5.54
N SER A 40 9.91 18.30 -5.44
CA SER A 40 9.95 19.10 -4.21
C SER A 40 9.22 18.42 -3.06
N ARG A 41 8.03 17.85 -3.30
CA ARG A 41 7.27 17.09 -2.30
C ARG A 41 8.01 15.83 -1.85
N ALA A 42 8.61 15.09 -2.78
CA ALA A 42 9.44 13.92 -2.47
C ALA A 42 10.64 14.29 -1.57
N ILE A 43 11.28 15.43 -1.87
CA ILE A 43 12.40 15.98 -1.08
C ILE A 43 11.99 16.35 0.36
N TRP A 44 10.76 16.83 0.58
CA TRP A 44 10.25 17.13 1.93
C TRP A 44 9.81 15.90 2.72
N THR A 45 9.47 14.82 2.02
CA THR A 45 9.00 13.57 2.65
C THR A 45 10.18 12.71 3.12
N GLU A 46 11.31 12.76 2.39
CA GLU A 46 12.55 12.07 2.74
C GLU A 46 13.73 13.07 2.66
N PRO A 47 14.06 13.79 3.75
CA PRO A 47 15.09 14.83 3.76
C PRO A 47 16.49 14.34 3.36
N SER A 48 16.75 13.03 3.41
CA SER A 48 18.00 12.45 2.91
C SER A 48 18.14 12.61 1.38
N LEU A 49 17.02 12.68 0.63
CA LEU A 49 16.99 13.01 -0.80
C LEU A 49 17.41 14.46 -1.07
N LEU A 50 17.27 15.37 -0.10
CA LEU A 50 17.70 16.77 -0.21
C LEU A 50 19.23 16.89 -0.26
N ARG A 51 19.92 15.96 0.42
CA ARG A 51 21.39 15.89 0.40
C ARG A 51 21.92 15.24 -0.87
N MET A 52 21.13 14.43 -1.58
CA MET A 52 21.59 13.71 -2.76
C MET A 52 22.05 14.64 -3.90
N PRO A 53 21.29 15.68 -4.32
CA PRO A 53 21.78 16.63 -5.32
C PRO A 53 23.00 17.41 -4.84
N SER A 54 23.04 17.84 -3.58
CA SER A 54 24.19 18.56 -3.02
C SER A 54 25.43 17.68 -2.93
N LEU A 55 25.27 16.41 -2.56
CA LEU A 55 26.33 15.41 -2.52
C LEU A 55 26.80 15.06 -3.94
N GLU A 56 25.87 14.91 -4.90
CA GLU A 56 26.18 14.69 -6.30
C GLU A 56 27.00 15.86 -6.87
N ILE A 57 26.58 17.10 -6.62
CA ILE A 57 27.31 18.30 -7.03
C ILE A 57 28.69 18.34 -6.36
N LEU A 58 28.78 18.09 -5.06
CA LEU A 58 30.04 18.08 -4.32
C LEU A 58 31.02 17.02 -4.85
N VAL A 59 30.53 15.79 -5.06
CA VAL A 59 31.31 14.67 -5.59
C VAL A 59 31.75 14.97 -7.04
N LYS A 60 30.86 15.47 -7.89
CA LYS A 60 31.20 15.89 -9.26
C LYS A 60 32.21 17.05 -9.29
N ALA A 61 32.11 17.99 -8.36
CA ALA A 61 33.04 19.11 -8.24
C ALA A 61 34.43 18.66 -7.78
N LEU A 62 34.51 17.80 -6.75
CA LEU A 62 35.76 17.21 -6.27
C LEU A 62 36.42 16.35 -7.35
N PHE A 63 35.63 15.52 -8.03
CA PHE A 63 36.09 14.71 -9.15
C PHE A 63 36.60 15.59 -10.29
N THR A 64 35.81 16.57 -10.74
CA THR A 64 36.20 17.49 -11.82
C THR A 64 37.46 18.28 -11.45
N GLY A 65 37.57 18.77 -10.21
CA GLY A 65 38.75 19.49 -9.75
C GLY A 65 40.01 18.61 -9.76
N THR A 66 39.90 17.39 -9.23
CA THR A 66 40.99 16.41 -9.25
C THR A 66 41.38 16.03 -10.69
N TRP A 67 40.38 15.84 -11.55
CA TRP A 67 40.56 15.47 -12.95
C TRP A 67 41.24 16.58 -13.75
N LEU A 68 40.82 17.84 -13.58
CA LEU A 68 41.43 19.02 -14.20
C LEU A 68 42.86 19.24 -13.70
N PHE A 69 43.13 18.99 -12.42
CA PHE A 69 44.48 19.08 -11.86
C PHE A 69 45.41 18.06 -12.50
N LEU A 70 44.99 16.78 -12.56
CA LEU A 70 45.77 15.71 -13.18
C LEU A 70 45.94 15.91 -14.69
N PHE A 71 44.89 16.34 -15.38
CA PHE A 71 44.96 16.69 -16.80
C PHE A 71 45.96 17.83 -17.04
N SER A 72 45.88 18.90 -16.25
CA SER A 72 46.80 20.03 -16.34
C SER A 72 48.24 19.58 -16.09
N TYR A 73 48.48 18.73 -15.09
CA TYR A 73 49.79 18.15 -14.80
C TYR A 73 50.35 17.33 -15.97
N VAL A 74 49.52 16.48 -16.60
CA VAL A 74 49.91 15.70 -17.78
C VAL A 74 50.22 16.59 -18.97
N VAL A 75 49.42 17.63 -19.21
CA VAL A 75 49.65 18.60 -20.29
C VAL A 75 50.88 19.47 -20.02
N SER A 76 51.19 19.80 -18.76
CA SER A 76 52.31 20.67 -18.40
C SER A 76 53.65 19.95 -18.21
N SER A 77 53.65 18.61 -18.10
CA SER A 77 54.86 17.78 -17.87
C SER A 77 55.58 17.36 -19.17
N GLY A 78 55.24 17.98 -20.30
CA GLY A 78 55.96 17.80 -21.56
C GLY A 78 57.41 18.30 -21.47
N HIS A 79 58.21 17.94 -22.46
CA HIS A 79 59.63 18.22 -22.49
C HIS A 79 59.88 19.48 -23.31
N ILE A 80 60.90 20.26 -22.93
CA ILE A 80 61.26 21.48 -23.64
C ILE A 80 62.59 21.23 -24.34
N ASP A 81 62.52 20.99 -25.65
CA ASP A 81 63.70 20.76 -26.45
C ASP A 81 64.15 22.08 -27.11
N PRO A 82 65.42 22.48 -26.98
CA PRO A 82 65.97 23.54 -27.79
C PRO A 82 66.24 22.99 -29.20
N PRO A 83 65.70 23.59 -30.27
CA PRO A 83 66.10 23.25 -31.62
C PRO A 83 67.59 23.57 -31.78
N SER A 84 68.40 22.55 -32.02
CA SER A 84 69.78 22.70 -32.46
C SER A 84 69.82 22.78 -33.98
N LEU A 85 70.46 23.81 -34.50
CA LEU A 85 70.91 23.88 -35.89
C LEU A 85 72.39 23.53 -35.90
N ASP A 86 72.77 22.51 -36.66
CA ASP A 86 74.17 22.17 -36.86
C ASP A 86 74.78 23.16 -37.86
N VAL A 87 75.75 23.94 -37.41
CA VAL A 87 76.55 24.83 -38.26
C VAL A 87 78.00 24.36 -38.17
N ASN A 88 78.46 23.68 -39.21
CA ASN A 88 79.83 23.17 -39.33
C ASN A 88 80.28 22.22 -38.18
N GLY A 89 79.40 21.32 -37.73
CA GLY A 89 79.69 20.35 -36.68
C GLY A 89 79.57 20.89 -35.26
N VAL A 90 79.09 22.13 -35.10
CA VAL A 90 78.84 22.77 -33.81
C VAL A 90 77.33 22.99 -33.65
N PRO A 91 76.69 22.39 -32.64
CA PRO A 91 75.27 22.60 -32.40
C PRO A 91 75.03 24.03 -31.89
N VAL A 92 74.36 24.84 -32.70
CA VAL A 92 73.91 26.18 -32.34
C VAL A 92 72.46 26.11 -31.89
N TYR A 93 72.23 26.33 -30.60
CA TYR A 93 70.89 26.32 -30.01
C TYR A 93 70.19 27.65 -30.26
N THR A 94 69.03 27.60 -30.91
CA THR A 94 68.20 28.80 -31.11
C THR A 94 67.48 29.20 -29.81
N ARG A 95 67.15 30.48 -29.63
CA ARG A 95 66.35 30.96 -28.47
C ARG A 95 64.89 30.46 -28.48
N LEU A 96 64.43 29.87 -29.57
CA LEU A 96 63.07 29.39 -29.73
C LEU A 96 62.91 28.00 -29.09
N ARG A 97 62.34 27.94 -27.88
CA ARG A 97 62.03 26.66 -27.22
C ARG A 97 60.73 26.06 -27.77
N ARG A 98 60.71 24.77 -28.12
CA ARG A 98 59.47 24.06 -28.51
C ARG A 98 59.06 23.07 -27.43
N PHE A 99 57.77 23.03 -27.12
CA PHE A 99 57.18 22.10 -26.19
C PHE A 99 56.83 20.79 -26.92
N GLY A 100 57.36 19.67 -26.44
CA GLY A 100 57.11 18.32 -26.98
C GLY A 100 56.32 17.45 -26.00
N SER A 101 55.45 16.59 -26.52
CA SER A 101 54.74 15.57 -25.75
C SER A 101 55.06 14.17 -26.27
N SER A 102 55.31 13.23 -25.35
CA SER A 102 55.57 11.83 -25.69
C SER A 102 54.31 11.14 -26.22
N PRO A 103 54.43 10.04 -27.00
CA PRO A 103 53.27 9.25 -27.42
C PRO A 103 52.40 8.78 -26.24
N LEU A 104 53.03 8.40 -25.13
CA LEU A 104 52.33 7.99 -23.91
C LEU A 104 51.56 9.15 -23.27
N GLN A 105 52.13 10.36 -23.23
CA GLN A 105 51.42 11.57 -22.77
C GLN A 105 50.21 11.89 -23.64
N LYS A 106 50.31 11.72 -24.97
CA LYS A 106 49.17 11.92 -25.89
C LYS A 106 48.05 10.91 -25.62
N CYS A 107 48.38 9.66 -25.33
CA CYS A 107 47.41 8.64 -24.91
C CYS A 107 46.74 9.02 -23.58
N TYR A 108 47.51 9.52 -22.60
CA TYR A 108 46.93 10.00 -21.34
C TYR A 108 46.00 11.20 -21.57
N VAL A 109 46.39 12.18 -22.38
CA VAL A 109 45.52 13.32 -22.74
C VAL A 109 44.19 12.84 -23.35
N ALA A 110 44.24 11.88 -24.28
CA ALA A 110 43.03 11.30 -24.86
C ALA A 110 42.18 10.56 -23.80
N PHE A 111 42.81 9.79 -22.91
CA PHE A 111 42.13 9.11 -21.80
C PHE A 111 41.45 10.10 -20.85
N TYR A 112 42.10 11.20 -20.48
CA TYR A 112 41.50 12.22 -19.62
C TYR A 112 40.33 12.94 -20.31
N ILE A 113 40.39 13.19 -21.62
CA ILE A 113 39.28 13.82 -22.35
C ILE A 113 38.07 12.88 -22.44
N ILE A 114 38.29 11.62 -22.84
CA ILE A 114 37.21 10.64 -23.06
C ILE A 114 36.65 10.12 -21.72
N GLY A 115 37.55 9.82 -20.77
CA GLY A 115 37.21 9.29 -19.45
C GLY A 115 36.43 10.28 -18.58
N TYR A 116 36.65 11.59 -18.75
CA TYR A 116 35.88 12.62 -18.04
C TYR A 116 34.38 12.50 -18.33
N PHE A 117 34.04 12.44 -19.62
CA PHE A 117 32.65 12.40 -20.06
C PHE A 117 31.95 11.11 -19.60
N TRP A 118 32.61 9.97 -19.77
CA TRP A 118 32.05 8.67 -19.36
C TRP A 118 31.87 8.55 -17.86
N THR A 119 32.80 9.09 -17.06
CA THR A 119 32.71 8.99 -15.60
C THR A 119 31.61 9.89 -15.04
N LEU A 120 31.43 11.09 -15.58
CA LEU A 120 30.33 11.97 -15.18
C LEU A 120 28.95 11.40 -15.55
N GLU A 121 28.82 10.79 -16.73
CA GLU A 121 27.59 10.10 -17.12
C GLU A 121 27.33 8.89 -16.21
N THR A 122 28.35 8.08 -15.91
CA THR A 122 28.23 6.93 -15.01
C THR A 122 27.83 7.36 -13.59
N MET A 123 28.44 8.43 -13.06
CA MET A 123 28.05 9.01 -11.76
C MET A 123 26.60 9.48 -11.78
N SER A 124 26.19 10.20 -12.83
CA SER A 124 24.80 10.64 -12.98
C SER A 124 23.85 9.43 -12.99
N LEU A 125 24.20 8.35 -13.70
CA LEU A 125 23.41 7.11 -13.71
C LEU A 125 23.28 6.49 -12.32
N ILE A 126 24.37 6.46 -11.53
CA ILE A 126 24.37 5.91 -10.16
C ILE A 126 23.46 6.74 -9.23
N PHE A 127 23.53 8.07 -9.29
CA PHE A 127 22.66 8.94 -8.49
C PHE A 127 21.18 8.85 -8.92
N HIS A 128 20.89 8.76 -10.22
CA HIS A 128 19.53 8.53 -10.72
C HIS A 128 19.00 7.15 -10.33
N PHE A 129 19.84 6.12 -10.34
CA PHE A 129 19.50 4.78 -9.85
C PHE A 129 19.17 4.83 -8.35
N ALA A 130 19.99 5.49 -7.53
CA ALA A 130 19.75 5.65 -6.10
C ALA A 130 18.44 6.43 -5.79
N ALA A 131 18.10 7.43 -6.60
CA ALA A 131 16.85 8.20 -6.46
C ALA A 131 15.60 7.40 -6.88
N ARG A 132 15.71 6.52 -7.89
CA ARG A 132 14.61 5.63 -8.31
C ARG A 132 14.27 4.55 -7.28
N VAL A 133 15.19 4.22 -6.40
CA VAL A 133 14.96 3.23 -5.32
C VAL A 133 14.05 3.79 -4.21
N ALA A 134 13.69 5.09 -4.22
CA ALA A 134 13.07 5.74 -3.08
C ALA A 134 11.52 5.78 -3.01
N MET A 135 10.74 5.49 -4.05
CA MET A 135 9.27 5.38 -3.97
C MET A 135 8.73 4.60 -5.18
N VAL A 136 7.92 3.57 -4.95
CA VAL A 136 7.48 2.66 -6.01
C VAL A 136 6.12 3.06 -6.61
N LEU A 137 5.14 3.53 -5.81
CA LEU A 137 3.83 4.01 -6.31
C LEU A 137 3.23 5.10 -5.40
N THR A 138 3.04 6.32 -5.91
CA THR A 138 2.37 7.42 -5.19
C THR A 138 0.89 7.51 -5.57
N THR A 139 0.01 7.49 -4.57
CA THR A 139 -1.44 7.64 -4.71
C THR A 139 -2.00 8.59 -3.65
N ALA A 140 -3.27 9.00 -3.77
CA ALA A 140 -3.93 9.78 -2.72
C ALA A 140 -3.93 9.08 -1.35
N LEU A 141 -3.92 7.73 -1.32
CA LEU A 141 -3.83 6.95 -0.09
C LEU A 141 -2.44 7.08 0.55
N THR A 142 -1.38 6.99 -0.25
CA THR A 142 -0.01 7.14 0.27
C THR A 142 0.24 8.55 0.79
N GLU A 143 -0.29 9.57 0.10
CA GLU A 143 -0.18 10.96 0.53
C GLU A 143 -0.95 11.22 1.83
N LEU A 144 -2.18 10.69 1.96
CA LEU A 144 -3.02 10.87 3.14
C LEU A 144 -2.35 10.33 4.40
N PHE A 145 -1.77 9.12 4.33
CA PHE A 145 -1.18 8.45 5.49
C PHE A 145 0.34 8.61 5.59
N LYS A 146 0.99 9.24 4.61
CA LYS A 146 2.46 9.35 4.51
C LYS A 146 3.16 7.99 4.55
N ILE A 147 2.60 7.02 3.82
CA ILE A 147 3.14 5.66 3.68
C ILE A 147 3.80 5.48 2.31
N LYS A 148 4.68 4.49 2.16
CA LYS A 148 5.45 4.24 0.93
C LYS A 148 4.67 3.49 -0.13
N HIS A 149 3.79 2.58 0.29
CA HIS A 149 3.08 1.67 -0.58
C HIS A 149 1.57 1.77 -0.34
N PRO A 150 0.74 1.79 -1.40
CA PRO A 150 -0.72 1.85 -1.28
C PRO A 150 -1.33 0.48 -0.87
N ILE A 151 -0.74 -0.15 0.14
CA ILE A 151 -1.07 -1.50 0.65
C ILE A 151 -1.44 -1.37 2.13
N MET A 152 -2.65 -1.79 2.47
CA MET A 152 -3.17 -1.82 3.82
C MET A 152 -3.35 -3.27 4.28
N LEU A 153 -2.90 -3.56 5.50
CA LEU A 153 -3.23 -4.82 6.17
C LEU A 153 -4.70 -4.84 6.55
N ALA A 154 -5.42 -5.91 6.24
CA ALA A 154 -6.79 -6.06 6.71
C ALA A 154 -6.86 -6.25 8.23
N GLY A 155 -7.80 -5.56 8.89
CA GLY A 155 -8.21 -5.85 10.25
C GLY A 155 -8.82 -7.26 10.34
N MET A 156 -8.03 -8.21 10.82
CA MET A 156 -8.43 -9.62 10.95
C MET A 156 -8.36 -10.04 12.41
N ALA A 157 -9.51 -10.30 13.04
CA ALA A 157 -9.55 -10.73 14.44
C ALA A 157 -8.66 -11.97 14.67
N GLY A 158 -7.73 -11.90 15.61
CA GLY A 158 -6.80 -12.99 15.92
C GLY A 158 -5.67 -13.24 14.91
N ALA A 159 -5.76 -12.78 13.65
CA ALA A 159 -4.67 -12.91 12.67
C ALA A 159 -3.85 -11.61 12.52
N ALA A 160 -4.51 -10.45 12.47
CA ALA A 160 -3.90 -9.12 12.42
C ALA A 160 -3.61 -8.61 13.84
N GLY A 161 -2.66 -9.28 14.50
CA GLY A 161 -2.11 -8.87 15.78
C GLY A 161 -1.12 -7.70 15.69
N PRO A 162 -0.59 -7.24 16.83
CA PRO A 162 0.32 -6.10 16.88
C PRO A 162 1.61 -6.34 16.09
N GLU A 163 2.16 -7.56 16.08
CA GLU A 163 3.39 -7.92 15.38
C GLU A 163 3.21 -7.81 13.85
N LEU A 164 2.11 -8.37 13.32
CA LEU A 164 1.81 -8.30 11.88
C LEU A 164 1.53 -6.86 11.43
N ALA A 165 0.75 -6.11 12.20
CA ALA A 165 0.47 -4.72 11.88
C ALA A 165 1.76 -3.87 11.89
N ALA A 166 2.63 -4.07 12.88
CA ALA A 166 3.91 -3.38 12.91
C ALA A 166 4.83 -3.79 11.75
N ALA A 167 4.89 -5.07 11.38
CA ALA A 167 5.69 -5.53 10.25
C ALA A 167 5.25 -4.91 8.91
N VAL A 168 3.94 -4.81 8.67
CA VAL A 168 3.40 -4.14 7.48
C VAL A 168 3.69 -2.64 7.49
N THR A 169 3.51 -1.96 8.63
CA THR A 169 3.84 -0.53 8.77
C THR A 169 5.33 -0.27 8.56
N ASN A 170 6.21 -1.09 9.15
CA ASN A 170 7.67 -0.96 9.02
C ASN A 170 8.14 -1.14 7.57
N ALA A 171 7.46 -1.98 6.78
CA ALA A 171 7.71 -2.15 5.36
C ALA A 171 7.12 -1.04 4.48
N GLY A 172 6.47 -0.03 5.08
CA GLY A 172 5.94 1.12 4.36
C GLY A 172 4.50 0.97 3.85
N GLY A 173 3.78 -0.07 4.26
CA GLY A 173 2.32 -0.13 4.14
C GLY A 173 1.61 0.50 5.35
N LEU A 174 0.30 0.28 5.47
CA LEU A 174 -0.48 0.67 6.65
C LEU A 174 -0.98 -0.57 7.41
N GLY A 175 -0.37 -0.84 8.56
CA GLY A 175 -0.79 -1.88 9.49
C GLY A 175 -2.06 -1.51 10.25
N ASN A 176 -3.05 -2.42 10.27
CA ASN A 176 -4.31 -2.22 10.99
C ASN A 176 -4.58 -3.38 11.95
N ILE A 177 -4.95 -3.06 13.19
CA ILE A 177 -5.32 -4.06 14.21
C ILE A 177 -6.79 -4.46 14.02
N GLY A 178 -7.08 -5.77 14.04
CA GLY A 178 -8.46 -6.28 14.08
C GLY A 178 -9.02 -6.38 15.51
N GLY A 179 -9.84 -5.42 15.93
CA GLY A 179 -10.31 -5.25 17.31
C GLY A 179 -11.67 -5.87 17.65
N VAL A 180 -12.12 -6.88 16.90
CA VAL A 180 -13.42 -7.54 17.14
C VAL A 180 -13.48 -8.12 18.54
N GLY A 181 -14.42 -7.65 19.35
CA GLY A 181 -14.64 -8.15 20.71
C GLY A 181 -13.55 -7.72 21.71
N PHE A 182 -12.74 -6.72 21.37
CA PHE A 182 -11.81 -6.13 22.34
C PHE A 182 -12.56 -5.38 23.43
N THR A 183 -12.10 -5.57 24.65
CA THR A 183 -12.38 -4.63 25.74
C THR A 183 -11.49 -3.38 25.57
N PRO A 184 -11.85 -2.25 26.20
CA PRO A 184 -10.99 -1.06 26.26
C PRO A 184 -9.55 -1.37 26.70
N GLU A 185 -9.38 -2.18 27.74
CA GLU A 185 -8.06 -2.61 28.22
C GLU A 185 -7.29 -3.40 27.15
N ALA A 186 -7.94 -4.39 26.51
CA ALA A 186 -7.33 -5.21 25.48
C ALA A 186 -6.89 -4.38 24.27
N LEU A 187 -7.73 -3.44 23.83
CA LEU A 187 -7.38 -2.52 22.74
C LEU A 187 -6.15 -1.68 23.09
N ARG A 188 -6.15 -1.03 24.26
CA ARG A 188 -5.03 -0.19 24.70
C ARG A 188 -3.73 -0.99 24.81
N LYS A 189 -3.80 -2.20 25.37
CA LYS A 189 -2.65 -3.11 25.46
C LYS A 189 -2.12 -3.49 24.08
N THR A 190 -2.99 -3.87 23.16
CA THR A 190 -2.61 -4.26 21.79
C THR A 190 -1.97 -3.09 21.03
N ILE A 191 -2.52 -1.88 21.14
CA ILE A 191 -1.91 -0.69 20.50
C ILE A 191 -0.52 -0.42 21.07
N LYS A 192 -0.33 -0.53 22.38
CA LYS A 192 1.00 -0.37 23.01
C LYS A 192 2.00 -1.43 22.54
N MET A 193 1.56 -2.67 22.37
CA MET A 193 2.39 -3.74 21.79
C MET A 193 2.79 -3.40 20.36
N LEU A 194 1.84 -2.97 19.50
CA LEU A 194 2.12 -2.55 18.13
C LEU A 194 3.19 -1.45 18.11
N LYS A 195 2.99 -0.37 18.88
CA LYS A 195 3.92 0.77 18.94
C LYS A 195 5.33 0.37 19.40
N LYS A 196 5.44 -0.67 20.24
CA LYS A 196 6.73 -1.19 20.67
C LYS A 196 7.52 -1.82 19.51
N GLU A 197 6.81 -2.51 18.60
CA GLU A 197 7.40 -3.20 17.44
C GLU A 197 7.63 -2.28 16.22
N LEU A 198 7.08 -1.06 16.22
CA LEU A 198 7.35 -0.08 15.17
C LEU A 198 8.82 0.39 15.20
N VAL A 199 9.44 0.49 14.02
CA VAL A 199 10.77 1.10 13.85
C VAL A 199 10.67 2.61 14.04
N ASP A 200 9.77 3.25 13.29
CA ASP A 200 9.38 4.65 13.49
C ASP A 200 8.20 4.72 14.46
N LYS A 201 8.41 5.36 15.61
CA LYS A 201 7.41 5.43 16.69
C LYS A 201 6.21 6.32 16.36
N ASP A 202 6.34 7.17 15.35
CA ASP A 202 5.28 8.04 14.85
C ASP A 202 4.63 7.47 13.56
N ALA A 203 5.02 6.27 13.13
CA ALA A 203 4.46 5.63 11.94
C ALA A 203 2.95 5.35 12.09
N PRO A 204 2.17 5.48 11.00
CA PRO A 204 0.73 5.35 11.06
C PRO A 204 0.29 3.89 11.28
N PHE A 205 -0.78 3.73 12.03
CA PHE A 205 -1.50 2.47 12.20
C PHE A 205 -3.01 2.74 12.27
N GLY A 206 -3.82 1.76 11.91
CA GLY A 206 -5.28 1.85 12.03
C GLY A 206 -5.87 0.84 13.01
N VAL A 207 -7.13 1.07 13.37
CA VAL A 207 -7.92 0.19 14.24
C VAL A 207 -9.25 -0.15 13.58
N ASP A 208 -9.48 -1.44 13.38
CA ASP A 208 -10.69 -1.99 12.77
C ASP A 208 -11.65 -2.54 13.82
N LEU A 209 -12.89 -2.05 13.81
CA LEU A 209 -13.99 -2.53 14.65
C LEU A 209 -15.19 -2.92 13.79
N LEU A 210 -16.00 -3.85 14.31
CA LEU A 210 -17.23 -4.30 13.67
C LEU A 210 -18.43 -3.70 14.40
N LEU A 211 -19.18 -2.83 13.72
CA LEU A 211 -20.30 -2.07 14.27
C LEU A 211 -21.62 -2.41 13.54
N PRO A 212 -22.07 -3.68 13.59
CA PRO A 212 -23.31 -4.07 12.92
C PRO A 212 -24.50 -3.27 13.49
N GLN A 213 -25.40 -2.84 12.61
CA GLN A 213 -26.68 -2.26 13.05
C GLN A 213 -27.43 -3.23 13.96
N VAL A 214 -27.83 -2.77 15.15
CA VAL A 214 -28.68 -3.50 16.11
C VAL A 214 -30.06 -2.87 16.15
N GLY A 215 -31.10 -3.70 16.24
CA GLY A 215 -32.49 -3.24 16.23
C GLY A 215 -33.00 -2.76 14.86
N GLY A 216 -34.22 -2.22 14.84
CA GLY A 216 -34.92 -1.84 13.61
C GLY A 216 -35.09 -3.02 12.64
N GLY A 217 -34.98 -2.77 11.33
CA GLY A 217 -35.05 -3.79 10.27
C GLY A 217 -33.77 -4.63 10.09
N ALA A 218 -32.85 -4.61 11.06
CA ALA A 218 -31.62 -5.38 10.99
C ALA A 218 -31.88 -6.89 11.19
N ARG A 219 -30.90 -7.73 10.83
CA ARG A 219 -30.97 -9.18 11.08
C ARG A 219 -31.08 -9.42 12.59
N LYS A 220 -31.98 -10.32 13.00
CA LYS A 220 -32.19 -10.67 14.41
C LYS A 220 -30.95 -11.26 15.09
N THR A 221 -30.02 -11.81 14.32
CA THR A 221 -28.73 -12.34 14.81
C THR A 221 -27.68 -11.25 15.06
N ASN A 222 -27.93 -10.00 14.67
CA ASN A 222 -27.00 -8.92 14.93
C ASN A 222 -26.95 -8.60 16.42
N LYS A 223 -25.75 -8.40 16.92
CA LYS A 223 -25.48 -7.95 18.28
C LYS A 223 -24.39 -6.90 18.25
N ASP A 224 -24.39 -6.03 19.26
CA ASP A 224 -23.30 -5.09 19.47
C ASP A 224 -22.06 -5.87 19.92
N TYR A 225 -21.02 -5.87 19.10
CA TYR A 225 -19.76 -6.56 19.42
C TYR A 225 -18.88 -5.78 20.40
N THR A 226 -19.21 -4.53 20.67
CA THR A 226 -18.52 -3.69 21.66
C THR A 226 -19.14 -3.79 23.05
N ALA A 227 -20.29 -4.47 23.18
CA ALA A 227 -21.02 -4.63 24.43
C ALA A 227 -21.23 -3.30 25.18
N GLY A 228 -21.56 -2.23 24.45
CA GLY A 228 -21.79 -0.89 24.99
C GLY A 228 -20.52 -0.05 25.21
N THR A 229 -19.32 -0.59 24.98
CA THR A 229 -18.04 0.11 25.25
C THR A 229 -17.50 0.92 24.07
N LEU A 230 -18.27 1.07 22.97
CA LEU A 230 -17.85 1.84 21.79
C LEU A 230 -17.33 3.26 22.14
N PRO A 231 -17.96 4.06 23.02
CA PRO A 231 -17.43 5.38 23.37
C PRO A 231 -16.00 5.34 23.92
N GLU A 232 -15.71 4.40 24.83
CA GLU A 232 -14.38 4.22 25.44
C GLU A 232 -13.35 3.70 24.42
N LEU A 233 -13.77 2.80 23.53
CA LEU A 233 -12.91 2.33 22.44
C LEU A 233 -12.53 3.49 21.50
N VAL A 234 -13.49 4.36 21.15
CA VAL A 234 -13.24 5.57 20.35
C VAL A 234 -12.27 6.50 21.06
N ASP A 235 -12.45 6.74 22.37
CA ASP A 235 -11.52 7.56 23.15
C ASP A 235 -10.11 7.01 23.15
N ILE A 236 -9.94 5.69 23.33
CA ILE A 236 -8.63 5.04 23.29
C ILE A 236 -7.97 5.19 21.91
N ILE A 237 -8.72 5.03 20.82
CA ILE A 237 -8.20 5.17 19.45
C ILE A 237 -7.66 6.58 19.23
N ILE A 238 -8.36 7.60 19.72
CA ILE A 238 -7.97 9.01 19.63
C ILE A 238 -6.77 9.31 20.53
N GLU A 239 -6.82 8.92 21.81
CA GLU A 239 -5.73 9.12 22.77
C GLU A 239 -4.43 8.47 22.31
N GLU A 240 -4.53 7.27 21.74
CA GLU A 240 -3.40 6.53 21.21
C GLU A 240 -2.99 6.99 19.80
N LYS A 241 -3.64 8.03 19.25
CA LYS A 241 -3.29 8.65 17.96
C LYS A 241 -3.26 7.66 16.79
N ALA A 242 -4.27 6.80 16.68
CA ALA A 242 -4.42 6.00 15.47
C ALA A 242 -4.58 6.92 14.25
N ALA A 243 -3.98 6.55 13.12
CA ALA A 243 -4.06 7.31 11.89
C ALA A 243 -5.37 7.06 11.13
N LEU A 244 -6.06 5.95 11.40
CA LEU A 244 -7.28 5.54 10.71
C LEU A 244 -8.21 4.75 11.63
N PHE A 245 -9.50 5.09 11.61
CA PHE A 245 -10.55 4.22 12.13
C PHE A 245 -11.25 3.46 10.99
N ILE A 246 -11.45 2.15 11.16
CA ILE A 246 -12.13 1.30 10.19
C ILE A 246 -13.39 0.70 10.81
N CYS A 247 -14.53 0.93 10.15
CA CYS A 247 -15.79 0.24 10.42
C CYS A 247 -15.98 -0.90 9.40
N ALA A 248 -15.67 -2.13 9.79
CA ALA A 248 -15.64 -3.28 8.87
C ALA A 248 -17.02 -3.88 8.59
N VAL A 249 -17.95 -3.76 9.54
CA VAL A 249 -19.31 -4.26 9.39
C VAL A 249 -20.27 -3.20 9.88
N GLY A 250 -21.27 -2.87 9.06
CA GLY A 250 -22.27 -1.85 9.39
C GLY A 250 -21.91 -0.50 8.80
N VAL A 251 -22.38 0.56 9.47
CA VAL A 251 -22.09 1.96 9.18
C VAL A 251 -21.77 2.60 10.53
N PRO A 252 -20.67 3.36 10.66
CA PRO A 252 -20.31 3.97 11.94
C PRO A 252 -21.39 4.97 12.35
N PRO A 253 -21.70 5.09 13.65
CA PRO A 253 -22.62 6.12 14.10
C PRO A 253 -22.02 7.51 13.88
N LYS A 254 -22.85 8.46 13.46
CA LYS A 254 -22.40 9.81 13.11
C LYS A 254 -21.58 10.50 14.21
N TRP A 255 -21.98 10.34 15.48
CA TRP A 255 -21.25 10.90 16.61
C TRP A 255 -19.80 10.40 16.69
N ALA A 256 -19.53 9.16 16.29
CA ALA A 256 -18.17 8.61 16.29
C ALA A 256 -17.36 9.20 15.13
N VAL A 257 -17.96 9.33 13.95
CA VAL A 257 -17.34 9.99 12.79
C VAL A 257 -16.96 11.43 13.14
N ASP A 258 -17.91 12.20 13.69
CA ASP A 258 -17.69 13.59 14.08
C ASP A 258 -16.56 13.72 15.14
N LYS A 259 -16.49 12.76 16.07
CA LYS A 259 -15.45 12.72 17.12
C LYS A 259 -14.07 12.37 16.55
N PHE A 260 -13.98 11.42 15.61
CA PHE A 260 -12.72 11.12 14.90
C PHE A 260 -12.26 12.29 14.05
N HIS A 261 -13.16 12.93 13.32
CA HIS A 261 -12.84 14.12 12.51
C HIS A 261 -12.35 15.29 13.36
N SER A 262 -12.94 15.50 14.54
CA SER A 262 -12.47 16.51 15.51
C SER A 262 -11.03 16.24 16.00
N ALA A 263 -10.59 14.98 15.96
CA ALA A 263 -9.24 14.55 16.27
C ALA A 263 -8.31 14.46 15.03
N GLY A 264 -8.80 14.81 13.83
CA GLY A 264 -8.03 14.71 12.59
C GLY A 264 -7.89 13.29 12.03
N ILE A 265 -8.69 12.34 12.51
CA ILE A 265 -8.59 10.91 12.13
C ILE A 265 -9.64 10.61 11.04
N PRO A 266 -9.22 10.22 9.82
CA PRO A 266 -10.16 9.78 8.79
C PRO A 266 -10.87 8.49 9.19
N VAL A 267 -12.08 8.32 8.67
CA VAL A 267 -12.90 7.12 8.87
C VAL A 267 -13.05 6.37 7.56
N MET A 268 -12.71 5.07 7.58
CA MET A 268 -12.97 4.15 6.49
C MET A 268 -14.16 3.24 6.82
N ASN A 269 -15.06 3.01 5.87
CA ASN A 269 -16.13 2.03 6.00
C ASN A 269 -16.05 0.96 4.93
N MET A 270 -16.16 -0.30 5.34
CA MET A 270 -16.17 -1.43 4.41
C MET A 270 -17.56 -1.69 3.84
N ILE A 271 -17.61 -2.00 2.54
CA ILE A 271 -18.83 -2.34 1.83
C ILE A 271 -18.63 -3.59 0.95
N GLY A 272 -19.68 -4.41 0.85
CA GLY A 272 -19.73 -5.56 -0.08
C GLY A 272 -20.71 -5.41 -1.24
N ALA A 273 -21.30 -4.23 -1.43
CA ALA A 273 -22.23 -3.94 -2.53
C ALA A 273 -22.31 -2.42 -2.77
N VAL A 274 -22.50 -2.01 -4.02
CA VAL A 274 -22.53 -0.59 -4.44
C VAL A 274 -23.55 0.23 -3.64
N LYS A 275 -24.75 -0.33 -3.40
CA LYS A 275 -25.83 0.33 -2.63
C LYS A 275 -25.47 0.68 -1.18
N HIS A 276 -24.41 0.09 -0.62
CA HIS A 276 -23.97 0.42 0.74
C HIS A 276 -23.17 1.73 0.79
N ALA A 277 -22.64 2.20 -0.35
CA ALA A 277 -21.84 3.42 -0.41
C ALA A 277 -22.65 4.65 0.03
N GLU A 278 -23.93 4.75 -0.36
CA GLU A 278 -24.80 5.88 -0.01
C GLU A 278 -24.88 6.12 1.49
N LYS A 279 -25.22 5.08 2.27
CA LYS A 279 -25.31 5.18 3.74
C LYS A 279 -23.97 5.46 4.41
N ALA A 280 -22.87 4.95 3.85
CA ALA A 280 -21.54 5.24 4.35
C ALA A 280 -21.16 6.71 4.12
N LEU A 281 -21.47 7.25 2.92
CA LEU A 281 -21.26 8.66 2.59
C LEU A 281 -22.14 9.58 3.44
N GLU A 282 -23.41 9.23 3.68
CA GLU A 282 -24.30 9.96 4.59
C GLU A 282 -23.75 10.05 6.02
N ALA A 283 -23.07 9.00 6.48
CA ALA A 283 -22.39 9.00 7.78
C ALA A 283 -21.15 9.91 7.82
N GLY A 284 -20.65 10.34 6.65
CA GLY A 284 -19.52 11.27 6.53
C GLY A 284 -18.16 10.60 6.45
N VAL A 285 -18.06 9.35 5.99
CA VAL A 285 -16.77 8.63 5.90
C VAL A 285 -15.88 9.18 4.79
N ASP A 286 -14.58 9.04 4.96
CA ASP A 286 -13.56 9.60 4.06
C ASP A 286 -13.04 8.58 3.04
N ILE A 287 -13.14 7.30 3.39
CA ILE A 287 -12.65 6.18 2.58
C ILE A 287 -13.71 5.08 2.54
N ILE A 288 -13.95 4.55 1.34
CA ILE A 288 -14.79 3.37 1.11
C ILE A 288 -13.89 2.19 0.77
N CYS A 289 -13.88 1.16 1.61
CA CYS A 289 -13.22 -0.11 1.27
C CYS A 289 -14.22 -1.04 0.59
N ALA A 290 -14.05 -1.27 -0.70
CA ALA A 290 -14.93 -2.13 -1.50
C ALA A 290 -14.38 -3.56 -1.52
N GLN A 291 -15.05 -4.48 -0.81
CA GLN A 291 -14.65 -5.87 -0.72
C GLN A 291 -15.48 -6.78 -1.62
N GLY A 292 -14.83 -7.36 -2.64
CA GLY A 292 -15.43 -8.37 -3.50
C GLY A 292 -15.74 -9.68 -2.77
N GLY A 293 -16.68 -10.44 -3.34
CA GLY A 293 -17.16 -11.72 -2.81
C GLY A 293 -16.09 -12.81 -2.64
N GLU A 294 -14.92 -12.60 -3.24
CA GLU A 294 -13.71 -13.42 -3.14
C GLU A 294 -13.00 -13.24 -1.79
N GLY A 295 -13.20 -12.11 -1.09
CA GLY A 295 -12.57 -11.81 0.18
C GLY A 295 -12.99 -12.74 1.32
N GLY A 296 -12.09 -12.95 2.29
CA GLY A 296 -12.35 -13.73 3.51
C GLY A 296 -13.21 -12.98 4.54
N GLY A 297 -13.81 -13.72 5.47
CA GLY A 297 -14.67 -13.13 6.49
C GLY A 297 -15.97 -12.57 5.90
N HIS A 298 -16.58 -11.58 6.55
CA HIS A 298 -17.83 -10.99 6.07
C HIS A 298 -17.68 -10.39 4.66
N THR A 299 -18.44 -10.90 3.69
CA THR A 299 -18.33 -10.43 2.31
C THR A 299 -19.65 -10.52 1.54
N GLY A 300 -19.79 -9.64 0.54
CA GLY A 300 -20.86 -9.65 -0.46
C GLY A 300 -20.73 -10.82 -1.45
N ASP A 301 -21.56 -10.82 -2.48
CA ASP A 301 -21.55 -11.79 -3.58
C ASP A 301 -20.88 -11.27 -4.85
N THR A 302 -20.79 -9.95 -5.00
CA THR A 302 -20.31 -9.29 -6.21
C THR A 302 -18.78 -9.45 -6.33
N PRO A 303 -18.26 -9.98 -7.44
CA PRO A 303 -16.82 -10.11 -7.67
C PRO A 303 -16.07 -8.77 -7.65
N THR A 304 -14.81 -8.79 -7.20
CA THR A 304 -13.92 -7.61 -7.15
C THR A 304 -13.88 -6.86 -8.49
N SER A 305 -13.74 -7.60 -9.60
CA SER A 305 -13.65 -7.02 -10.95
C SER A 305 -14.89 -6.23 -11.39
N ILE A 306 -16.05 -6.48 -10.76
CA ILE A 306 -17.31 -5.78 -11.02
C ILE A 306 -17.55 -4.71 -9.95
N LEU A 307 -17.30 -5.05 -8.69
CA LEU A 307 -17.60 -4.20 -7.55
C LEU A 307 -16.72 -2.95 -7.52
N LEU A 308 -15.40 -3.10 -7.69
CA LEU A 308 -14.45 -1.97 -7.54
C LEU A 308 -14.77 -0.80 -8.47
N PRO A 309 -14.82 -0.96 -9.81
CA PRO A 309 -15.08 0.17 -10.70
C PRO A 309 -16.47 0.78 -10.47
N LYS A 310 -17.48 -0.04 -10.12
CA LYS A 310 -18.83 0.48 -9.84
C LYS A 310 -18.91 1.27 -8.54
N VAL A 311 -18.12 0.94 -7.53
CA VAL A 311 -18.00 1.75 -6.33
C VAL A 311 -17.27 3.06 -6.62
N VAL A 312 -16.18 3.01 -7.41
CA VAL A 312 -15.47 4.21 -7.88
C VAL A 312 -16.42 5.16 -8.61
N ASP A 313 -17.22 4.66 -9.56
CA ASP A 313 -18.27 5.42 -10.25
C ASP A 313 -19.27 6.04 -9.24
N ALA A 314 -19.71 5.26 -8.24
CA ALA A 314 -20.74 5.69 -7.29
C ALA A 314 -20.26 6.79 -6.32
N VAL A 315 -18.96 6.84 -6.01
CA VAL A 315 -18.39 7.86 -5.13
C VAL A 315 -17.77 9.04 -5.89
N GLN A 316 -17.82 9.02 -7.22
CA GLN A 316 -17.26 10.08 -8.05
C GLN A 316 -17.89 11.44 -7.69
N GLY A 317 -17.03 12.45 -7.49
CA GLY A 317 -17.46 13.80 -7.11
C GLY A 317 -17.91 13.96 -5.65
N LYS A 318 -17.85 12.90 -4.83
CA LYS A 318 -18.08 12.99 -3.38
C LYS A 318 -16.81 13.48 -2.68
N VAL A 319 -17.00 14.31 -1.67
CA VAL A 319 -15.93 14.99 -0.94
C VAL A 319 -15.89 14.50 0.51
N SER A 320 -14.69 14.19 0.99
CA SER A 320 -14.45 13.82 2.39
C SER A 320 -14.66 15.04 3.29
N PRO A 321 -15.53 14.95 4.32
CA PRO A 321 -15.75 16.06 5.25
C PRO A 321 -14.50 16.47 6.02
N LEU A 322 -13.57 15.53 6.27
CA LEU A 322 -12.32 15.81 6.97
C LEU A 322 -11.27 16.48 6.09
N THR A 323 -11.00 15.91 4.91
CA THR A 323 -9.86 16.30 4.08
C THR A 323 -10.19 17.39 3.08
N GLY A 324 -11.48 17.59 2.76
CA GLY A 324 -11.93 18.44 1.65
C GLY A 324 -11.57 17.93 0.26
N GLY A 325 -10.89 16.76 0.17
CA GLY A 325 -10.55 16.07 -1.06
C GLY A 325 -11.61 15.04 -1.48
N PRO A 326 -11.38 14.30 -2.57
CA PRO A 326 -12.29 13.23 -2.99
C PRO A 326 -12.34 12.11 -1.95
N VAL A 327 -13.53 11.51 -1.77
CA VAL A 327 -13.67 10.25 -1.03
C VAL A 327 -12.87 9.16 -1.75
N LEU A 328 -11.97 8.51 -1.03
CA LEU A 328 -11.09 7.49 -1.62
C LEU A 328 -11.79 6.12 -1.67
N VAL A 329 -11.45 5.32 -2.67
CA VAL A 329 -11.83 3.89 -2.72
C VAL A 329 -10.61 3.02 -2.52
N VAL A 330 -10.69 2.07 -1.60
CA VAL A 330 -9.67 1.03 -1.40
C VAL A 330 -10.25 -0.30 -1.86
N GLY A 331 -9.51 -1.04 -2.70
CA GLY A 331 -9.95 -2.32 -3.22
C GLY A 331 -9.63 -3.49 -2.28
N ALA A 332 -10.59 -4.38 -2.06
CA ALA A 332 -10.44 -5.56 -1.22
C ALA A 332 -11.06 -6.81 -1.85
N GLY A 333 -10.57 -7.98 -1.42
CA GLY A 333 -11.09 -9.29 -1.84
C GLY A 333 -10.37 -9.84 -3.07
N GLY A 334 -9.81 -11.05 -2.93
CA GLY A 334 -9.08 -11.72 -4.03
C GLY A 334 -7.71 -11.13 -4.38
N ILE A 335 -7.28 -10.05 -3.73
CA ILE A 335 -5.97 -9.40 -3.96
C ILE A 335 -4.92 -10.08 -3.08
N PHE A 336 -3.82 -10.55 -3.68
CA PHE A 336 -2.75 -11.26 -2.96
C PHE A 336 -1.33 -10.99 -3.48
N ASP A 337 -1.17 -10.29 -4.60
CA ASP A 337 0.11 -10.02 -5.26
C ASP A 337 0.10 -8.64 -5.96
N GLY A 338 1.18 -8.30 -6.68
CA GLY A 338 1.29 -7.03 -7.39
C GLY A 338 0.34 -6.87 -8.57
N ARG A 339 -0.12 -7.97 -9.20
CA ARG A 339 -1.15 -7.94 -10.25
C ARG A 339 -2.48 -7.45 -9.70
N GLY A 340 -2.86 -7.95 -8.52
CA GLY A 340 -4.05 -7.50 -7.81
C GLY A 340 -3.98 -6.02 -7.41
N LEU A 341 -2.81 -5.54 -6.98
CA LEU A 341 -2.59 -4.12 -6.71
C LEU A 341 -2.69 -3.27 -7.99
N ALA A 342 -1.92 -3.61 -9.03
CA ALA A 342 -1.93 -2.87 -10.30
C ALA A 342 -3.33 -2.79 -10.93
N SER A 343 -4.07 -3.90 -10.94
CA SER A 343 -5.45 -3.92 -11.46
C SER A 343 -6.42 -3.08 -10.62
N SER A 344 -6.30 -3.09 -9.30
CA SER A 344 -7.13 -2.24 -8.42
C SER A 344 -6.88 -0.76 -8.66
N LEU A 345 -5.61 -0.36 -8.81
CA LEU A 345 -5.24 1.02 -9.17
C LEU A 345 -5.81 1.40 -10.55
N ALA A 346 -5.72 0.51 -11.53
CA ALA A 346 -6.29 0.73 -12.87
C ALA A 346 -7.83 0.85 -12.86
N MET A 347 -8.51 0.22 -11.89
CA MET A 347 -9.97 0.36 -11.67
C MET A 347 -10.34 1.65 -10.93
N GLY A 348 -9.36 2.49 -10.56
CA GLY A 348 -9.57 3.79 -9.89
C GLY A 348 -9.51 3.75 -8.37
N CYS A 349 -9.09 2.64 -7.76
CA CYS A 349 -8.82 2.59 -6.33
C CYS A 349 -7.54 3.37 -5.99
N ALA A 350 -7.49 3.97 -4.80
CA ALA A 350 -6.31 4.65 -4.27
C ALA A 350 -5.29 3.67 -3.65
N GLY A 351 -5.68 2.42 -3.43
CA GLY A 351 -4.83 1.35 -2.91
C GLY A 351 -5.62 0.09 -2.62
N VAL A 352 -5.02 -0.84 -1.88
CA VAL A 352 -5.60 -2.16 -1.60
C VAL A 352 -5.61 -2.51 -0.12
N TRP A 353 -6.62 -3.28 0.28
CA TRP A 353 -6.80 -3.84 1.61
C TRP A 353 -6.71 -5.36 1.53
N VAL A 354 -5.65 -5.91 2.11
CA VAL A 354 -5.18 -7.28 1.86
C VAL A 354 -5.28 -8.10 3.13
N GLY A 355 -6.01 -9.23 3.05
CA GLY A 355 -6.23 -10.13 4.19
C GLY A 355 -5.47 -11.45 4.05
N THR A 356 -6.02 -12.39 3.26
CA THR A 356 -5.54 -13.78 3.20
C THR A 356 -4.05 -13.95 2.88
N ARG A 357 -3.47 -13.10 2.03
CA ARG A 357 -2.02 -13.10 1.77
C ARG A 357 -1.20 -12.89 3.04
N PHE A 358 -1.66 -12.01 3.95
CA PHE A 358 -1.00 -11.77 5.23
C PHE A 358 -1.34 -12.80 6.30
N ILE A 359 -2.36 -13.66 6.13
CA ILE A 359 -2.52 -14.85 6.99
C ILE A 359 -1.31 -15.79 6.80
N ALA A 360 -0.81 -15.92 5.57
CA ALA A 360 0.39 -16.66 5.22
C ALA A 360 1.66 -15.80 5.36
N SER A 361 1.80 -15.11 6.50
CA SER A 361 3.06 -14.46 6.90
C SER A 361 3.58 -15.01 8.23
N GLU A 362 4.86 -14.77 8.54
CA GLU A 362 5.49 -15.25 9.78
C GLU A 362 4.88 -14.61 11.04
N GLU A 363 4.60 -13.31 10.98
CA GLU A 363 4.14 -12.45 12.07
C GLU A 363 2.64 -12.57 12.34
N ALA A 364 1.88 -13.16 11.41
CA ALA A 364 0.44 -13.34 11.58
C ALA A 364 0.12 -14.17 12.83
N GLY A 365 -0.85 -13.71 13.63
CA GLY A 365 -1.33 -14.42 14.82
C GLY A 365 -2.13 -15.70 14.52
N ALA A 366 -2.36 -16.00 13.24
CA ALA A 366 -3.00 -17.23 12.80
C ALA A 366 -2.14 -18.45 13.20
N GLY A 367 -2.76 -19.48 13.78
CA GLY A 367 -2.04 -20.69 14.17
C GLY A 367 -1.39 -21.42 12.97
N PRO A 368 -0.32 -22.22 13.18
CA PRO A 368 0.42 -22.87 12.09
C PRO A 368 -0.46 -23.70 11.14
N PHE A 369 -1.50 -24.35 11.66
CA PHE A 369 -2.45 -25.10 10.83
C PHE A 369 -3.22 -24.19 9.86
N HIS A 370 -3.64 -23.00 10.29
CA HIS A 370 -4.36 -22.07 9.41
C HIS A 370 -3.43 -21.54 8.32
N LYS A 371 -2.18 -21.16 8.66
CA LYS A 371 -1.19 -20.70 7.66
C LYS A 371 -0.92 -21.80 6.62
N GLN A 372 -0.70 -23.04 7.09
CA GLN A 372 -0.47 -24.18 6.21
C GLN A 372 -1.68 -24.46 5.31
N ARG A 373 -2.89 -24.35 5.86
CA ARG A 373 -4.10 -24.53 5.07
C ARG A 373 -4.28 -23.46 4.00
N VAL A 374 -3.82 -22.22 4.24
CA VAL A 374 -3.80 -21.18 3.21
C VAL A 374 -2.89 -21.58 2.05
N VAL A 375 -1.66 -22.01 2.32
CA VAL A 375 -0.69 -22.33 1.25
C VAL A 375 -0.94 -23.67 0.56
N SER A 376 -1.73 -24.56 1.15
CA SER A 376 -2.11 -25.84 0.54
C SER A 376 -3.55 -25.85 0.00
N ALA A 377 -4.20 -24.70 -0.09
CA ALA A 377 -5.58 -24.58 -0.57
C ALA A 377 -5.67 -24.74 -2.09
N ASP A 378 -6.80 -25.25 -2.57
CA ASP A 378 -7.23 -25.15 -3.96
C ASP A 378 -8.33 -24.07 -4.12
N TYR A 379 -8.58 -23.61 -5.34
CA TYR A 379 -9.56 -22.57 -5.68
C TYR A 379 -10.99 -22.90 -5.20
N GLY A 380 -11.30 -24.19 -5.06
CA GLY A 380 -12.58 -24.71 -4.61
C GLY A 380 -12.73 -24.87 -3.10
N ASP A 381 -11.71 -24.61 -2.28
CA ASP A 381 -11.71 -25.01 -0.86
C ASP A 381 -12.45 -24.06 0.08
N THR A 382 -13.01 -22.97 -0.43
CA THR A 382 -13.74 -21.98 0.36
C THR A 382 -15.21 -21.94 -0.03
N LEU A 383 -16.07 -21.52 0.90
CA LEU A 383 -17.48 -21.20 0.63
C LEU A 383 -17.93 -20.00 1.46
N ARG A 384 -19.08 -19.43 1.11
CA ARG A 384 -19.75 -18.41 1.92
C ARG A 384 -20.87 -19.07 2.74
N THR A 385 -20.88 -18.78 4.03
CA THR A 385 -21.83 -19.34 4.99
C THR A 385 -22.41 -18.25 5.89
N THR A 386 -23.59 -18.50 6.48
CA THR A 386 -24.19 -17.62 7.50
C THR A 386 -24.17 -18.22 8.90
N ILE A 387 -23.58 -19.41 9.08
CA ILE A 387 -23.61 -20.19 10.32
C ILE A 387 -23.25 -19.34 11.55
N TYR A 388 -22.19 -18.54 11.47
CA TYR A 388 -21.57 -17.92 12.64
C TYR A 388 -22.23 -16.63 13.14
N THR A 389 -22.76 -15.81 12.22
CA THR A 389 -23.28 -14.47 12.55
C THR A 389 -24.65 -14.18 11.94
N GLY A 390 -25.19 -15.10 11.16
CA GLY A 390 -26.35 -14.86 10.29
C GLY A 390 -26.06 -13.91 9.12
N ARG A 391 -24.82 -13.42 8.98
CA ARG A 391 -24.32 -12.64 7.86
C ARG A 391 -23.39 -13.50 7.01
N PRO A 392 -23.39 -13.35 5.67
CA PRO A 392 -22.50 -14.11 4.81
C PRO A 392 -21.03 -13.87 5.16
N MET A 393 -20.30 -14.95 5.40
CA MET A 393 -18.87 -14.97 5.69
C MET A 393 -18.18 -16.02 4.81
N ARG A 394 -17.04 -15.69 4.19
CA ARG A 394 -16.22 -16.65 3.49
C ARG A 394 -15.20 -17.30 4.40
N VAL A 395 -15.18 -18.63 4.35
CA VAL A 395 -14.40 -19.52 5.21
C VAL A 395 -13.91 -20.73 4.42
N PHE A 396 -12.90 -21.44 4.94
CA PHE A 396 -12.59 -22.77 4.45
C PHE A 396 -13.74 -23.75 4.66
N LYS A 397 -13.92 -24.66 3.71
CA LYS A 397 -14.83 -25.80 3.84
C LYS A 397 -14.31 -26.73 4.94
N THR A 398 -15.18 -27.09 5.87
CA THR A 398 -14.93 -28.16 6.84
C THR A 398 -16.12 -29.11 6.84
N PRO A 399 -15.96 -30.37 7.30
CA PRO A 399 -17.10 -31.28 7.45
C PRO A 399 -18.24 -30.66 8.25
N TYR A 400 -17.91 -29.92 9.32
CA TYR A 400 -18.88 -29.18 10.13
C TYR A 400 -19.69 -28.14 9.32
N ILE A 401 -18.99 -27.32 8.53
CA ILE A 401 -19.65 -26.29 7.72
C ILE A 401 -20.48 -26.92 6.60
N LEU A 402 -19.96 -27.98 5.95
CA LEU A 402 -20.67 -28.68 4.88
C LEU A 402 -21.95 -29.34 5.40
N ASP A 403 -21.94 -29.92 6.60
CA ASP A 403 -23.13 -30.50 7.21
C ASP A 403 -24.22 -29.44 7.46
N TRP A 404 -23.84 -28.28 8.00
CA TRP A 404 -24.77 -27.16 8.18
C TRP A 404 -25.37 -26.64 6.88
N GLU A 405 -24.55 -26.51 5.84
CA GLU A 405 -24.98 -25.98 4.54
C GLU A 405 -25.80 -27.00 3.72
N GLN A 406 -25.55 -28.30 3.87
CA GLN A 406 -26.16 -29.35 3.04
C GLN A 406 -27.29 -30.10 3.74
N ASN A 407 -27.07 -30.53 4.98
CA ASN A 407 -27.99 -31.40 5.70
C ASN A 407 -28.88 -30.63 6.70
N ARG A 408 -28.35 -29.56 7.33
CA ARG A 408 -29.04 -28.80 8.39
C ARG A 408 -29.49 -27.40 7.96
N ALA A 409 -29.57 -27.13 6.66
CA ALA A 409 -29.93 -25.80 6.13
C ALA A 409 -31.31 -25.29 6.61
N LYS A 410 -32.28 -26.19 6.79
CA LYS A 410 -33.61 -25.85 7.33
C LYS A 410 -33.55 -25.43 8.80
N GLU A 411 -32.76 -26.14 9.59
CA GLU A 411 -32.53 -25.85 11.01
C GLU A 411 -31.80 -24.51 11.17
N MET A 412 -30.74 -24.28 10.39
CA MET A 412 -30.01 -23.00 10.35
C MET A 412 -30.96 -21.82 10.12
N LYS A 413 -31.85 -21.92 9.12
CA LYS A 413 -32.83 -20.87 8.83
C LYS A 413 -33.80 -20.64 9.99
N LYS A 414 -34.26 -21.71 10.66
CA LYS A 414 -35.14 -21.62 11.82
C LYS A 414 -34.46 -20.90 12.99
N LEU A 415 -33.23 -21.29 13.33
CA LEU A 415 -32.44 -20.66 14.40
C LEU A 415 -32.21 -19.17 14.13
N GLN A 416 -31.78 -18.83 12.92
CA GLN A 416 -31.52 -17.44 12.55
C GLN A 416 -32.79 -16.59 12.53
N ALA A 417 -33.94 -17.17 12.18
CA ALA A 417 -35.25 -16.49 12.28
C ALA A 417 -35.68 -16.23 13.74
N MET A 418 -35.15 -17.00 14.68
CA MET A 418 -35.25 -16.78 16.13
C MET A 418 -34.17 -15.83 16.67
N GLY A 419 -33.24 -15.36 15.82
CA GLY A 419 -32.13 -14.49 16.23
C GLY A 419 -30.90 -15.25 16.75
N VAL A 420 -30.87 -16.57 16.62
CA VAL A 420 -29.78 -17.42 17.11
C VAL A 420 -28.88 -17.81 15.93
N PRO A 421 -27.57 -17.46 15.95
CA PRO A 421 -26.61 -18.00 14.98
C PRO A 421 -26.56 -19.53 15.04
N ALA A 422 -26.44 -20.21 13.90
CA ALA A 422 -26.64 -21.65 13.82
C ALA A 422 -25.66 -22.45 14.68
N TRP A 423 -24.39 -22.04 14.71
CA TRP A 423 -23.37 -22.72 15.52
C TRP A 423 -23.70 -22.75 17.02
N VAL A 424 -24.52 -21.81 17.51
CA VAL A 424 -24.97 -21.77 18.92
C VAL A 424 -25.84 -22.98 19.27
N ALA A 425 -26.47 -23.65 18.31
CA ALA A 425 -27.18 -24.89 18.60
C ALA A 425 -26.25 -26.06 18.94
N ASP A 426 -24.98 -26.00 18.51
CA ASP A 426 -23.99 -27.05 18.76
C ASP A 426 -23.03 -26.69 19.90
N VAL A 427 -23.01 -25.42 20.31
CA VAL A 427 -22.38 -24.98 21.56
C VAL A 427 -23.48 -24.69 22.56
N ASP A 428 -23.70 -25.65 23.44
CA ASP A 428 -24.60 -25.49 24.56
C ASP A 428 -24.51 -24.12 25.26
N GLU A 429 -25.67 -23.47 25.39
CA GLU A 429 -25.91 -22.12 25.93
C GLU A 429 -24.70 -21.52 26.63
N LEU A 430 -23.97 -20.68 25.90
CA LEU A 430 -22.95 -19.83 26.48
C LEU A 430 -23.65 -18.78 27.35
N GLU A 431 -23.76 -19.04 28.65
CA GLU A 431 -23.66 -17.97 29.63
C GLU A 431 -22.31 -17.28 29.40
N GLY A 432 -22.35 -16.06 28.84
CA GLY A 432 -21.15 -15.26 28.56
C GLY A 432 -20.67 -15.27 27.10
N GLY A 433 -21.43 -14.60 26.22
CA GLY A 433 -20.84 -13.66 25.26
C GLY A 433 -19.68 -14.10 24.35
N ALA A 434 -19.68 -15.28 23.74
CA ALA A 434 -18.68 -15.55 22.69
C ALA A 434 -18.83 -14.57 21.51
N SER A 435 -17.79 -13.79 21.23
CA SER A 435 -17.75 -12.80 20.16
C SER A 435 -17.22 -13.43 18.87
N VAL A 436 -17.42 -12.77 17.72
CA VAL A 436 -16.85 -13.22 16.44
C VAL A 436 -15.31 -13.28 16.49
N GLY A 437 -14.69 -12.49 17.38
CA GLY A 437 -13.25 -12.45 17.57
C GLY A 437 -12.66 -13.71 18.21
N THR A 438 -13.44 -14.46 18.99
CA THR A 438 -12.99 -15.77 19.48
C THR A 438 -13.12 -16.86 18.41
N LEU A 439 -13.88 -16.68 17.32
CA LEU A 439 -14.18 -17.74 16.34
C LEU A 439 -12.95 -18.27 15.59
N GLN A 440 -11.93 -17.44 15.38
CA GLN A 440 -10.71 -17.85 14.65
C GLN A 440 -9.78 -18.74 15.50
N GLN A 441 -10.02 -18.77 16.81
CA GLN A 441 -9.39 -19.65 17.80
C GLN A 441 -10.40 -20.56 18.53
N ALA A 442 -11.70 -20.45 18.23
CA ALA A 442 -12.74 -21.19 18.90
C ALA A 442 -12.68 -22.63 18.41
N GLU A 443 -12.02 -23.45 19.20
CA GLU A 443 -12.41 -24.83 19.37
C GLU A 443 -13.92 -24.85 19.61
N VAL A 444 -14.70 -25.31 18.61
CA VAL A 444 -16.12 -25.61 18.83
C VAL A 444 -16.14 -26.84 19.74
N LEU A 445 -16.18 -26.64 21.05
CA LEU A 445 -16.25 -27.70 22.07
C LEU A 445 -17.72 -27.94 22.44
N THR A 446 -18.10 -29.20 22.66
CA THR A 446 -19.41 -29.58 23.24
C THR A 446 -19.43 -29.35 24.76
N LYS A 447 -20.62 -29.38 25.42
CA LYS A 447 -20.76 -29.30 26.90
C LYS A 447 -19.85 -30.26 27.64
N GLU A 448 -19.82 -31.51 27.19
CA GLU A 448 -19.11 -32.59 27.86
C GLU A 448 -17.59 -32.40 27.73
N GLU A 449 -17.14 -31.88 26.58
CA GLU A 449 -15.73 -31.57 26.37
C GLU A 449 -15.29 -30.39 27.24
N LYS A 450 -16.08 -29.30 27.27
CA LYS A 450 -15.76 -28.12 28.07
C LYS A 450 -15.82 -28.37 29.58
N SER A 451 -16.81 -29.13 30.07
CA SER A 451 -16.96 -29.43 31.50
C SER A 451 -15.88 -30.37 32.04
N LYS A 452 -15.30 -31.20 31.18
CA LYS A 452 -14.13 -32.04 31.50
C LYS A 452 -12.79 -31.33 31.30
N GLY A 453 -12.80 -30.03 30.96
CA GLY A 453 -11.59 -29.28 30.62
C GLY A 453 -10.84 -29.85 29.42
N LEU A 454 -11.53 -30.59 28.54
CA LEU A 454 -10.93 -31.19 27.36
C LEU A 454 -10.63 -30.10 26.34
N GLN A 455 -9.41 -30.14 25.80
CA GLN A 455 -9.04 -29.41 24.60
C GLN A 455 -9.39 -30.28 23.39
N LEU A 456 -9.85 -29.68 22.30
CA LEU A 456 -10.04 -30.43 21.07
C LEU A 456 -8.72 -31.06 20.66
N THR A 457 -8.78 -32.33 20.25
CA THR A 457 -7.62 -32.91 19.57
C THR A 457 -7.29 -32.08 18.32
N ARG A 458 -6.03 -32.13 17.88
CA ARG A 458 -5.62 -31.49 16.62
C ARG A 458 -6.51 -31.88 15.44
N ARG A 459 -7.11 -33.07 15.46
CA ARG A 459 -8.06 -33.52 14.43
C ARG A 459 -9.38 -32.75 14.52
N GLN A 460 -9.97 -32.65 15.71
CA GLN A 460 -11.26 -31.97 15.89
C GLN A 460 -11.17 -30.46 15.63
N VAL A 461 -10.05 -29.80 15.96
CA VAL A 461 -9.82 -28.39 15.58
C VAL A 461 -9.89 -28.21 14.06
N ARG A 462 -9.36 -29.17 13.29
CA ARG A 462 -9.36 -29.11 11.81
C ARG A 462 -10.75 -29.38 11.22
N GLU A 463 -11.54 -30.22 11.88
CA GLU A 463 -12.87 -30.63 11.43
C GLU A 463 -13.95 -29.61 11.80
N ARG A 464 -13.81 -28.90 12.94
CA ARG A 464 -14.83 -28.01 13.50
C ARG A 464 -14.44 -26.53 13.54
N GLY A 465 -13.15 -26.20 13.35
CA GLY A 465 -12.66 -24.83 13.45
C GLY A 465 -13.16 -23.89 12.35
N VAL A 466 -13.20 -22.59 12.67
CA VAL A 466 -13.58 -21.53 11.74
C VAL A 466 -12.33 -20.85 11.20
N PHE A 467 -12.05 -21.05 9.92
CA PHE A 467 -10.88 -20.49 9.27
C PHE A 467 -11.32 -19.48 8.20
N LEU A 468 -11.36 -18.20 8.60
CA LEU A 468 -11.72 -17.10 7.70
C LEU A 468 -10.63 -16.93 6.65
N THR A 469 -11.00 -17.08 5.38
CA THR A 469 -10.04 -16.97 4.26
C THR A 469 -10.76 -16.58 2.97
N GLY A 470 -10.06 -15.94 2.06
CA GLY A 470 -10.54 -15.61 0.72
C GLY A 470 -10.23 -16.69 -0.30
N GLN A 471 -10.82 -16.58 -1.49
CA GLN A 471 -10.56 -17.50 -2.60
C GLN A 471 -9.13 -17.43 -3.11
N CYS A 472 -8.44 -16.30 -2.91
CA CYS A 472 -7.03 -16.14 -3.27
C CYS A 472 -6.09 -17.07 -2.48
N ALA A 473 -6.56 -17.78 -1.45
CA ALA A 473 -5.79 -18.85 -0.82
C ALA A 473 -5.26 -19.87 -1.85
N GLY A 474 -6.05 -20.23 -2.87
CA GLY A 474 -5.62 -21.15 -3.92
C GLY A 474 -4.51 -20.65 -4.84
N ALA A 475 -4.12 -19.37 -4.73
CA ALA A 475 -3.03 -18.76 -5.49
C ALA A 475 -1.82 -18.39 -4.61
N ILE A 476 -1.89 -18.65 -3.31
CA ILE A 476 -0.83 -18.37 -2.34
C ILE A 476 -0.09 -19.68 -2.05
N SER A 477 1.20 -19.74 -2.32
CA SER A 477 1.99 -20.99 -2.23
C SER A 477 3.14 -20.96 -1.22
N ASP A 478 3.30 -19.87 -0.48
CA ASP A 478 4.43 -19.66 0.42
C ASP A 478 4.00 -18.96 1.72
N ILE A 479 4.81 -19.14 2.78
CA ILE A 479 4.75 -18.34 4.00
C ILE A 479 6.06 -17.56 4.04
N LYS A 480 5.99 -16.24 4.14
CA LYS A 480 7.17 -15.35 4.15
C LYS A 480 6.96 -14.16 5.09
N PRO A 481 8.01 -13.42 5.49
CA PRO A 481 7.86 -12.22 6.30
C PRO A 481 6.87 -11.21 5.68
N ALA A 482 6.03 -10.58 6.47
CA ALA A 482 5.02 -9.64 5.98
C ALA A 482 5.65 -8.45 5.26
N GLY A 483 6.83 -8.00 5.70
CA GLY A 483 7.55 -6.93 5.02
C GLY A 483 7.97 -7.30 3.60
N GLN A 484 8.44 -8.54 3.40
CA GLN A 484 8.78 -9.05 2.07
C GLN A 484 7.54 -9.11 1.17
N ILE A 485 6.38 -9.51 1.70
CA ILE A 485 5.11 -9.49 0.95
C ILE A 485 4.81 -8.08 0.44
N VAL A 486 4.91 -7.07 1.32
CA VAL A 486 4.64 -5.66 0.95
C VAL A 486 5.56 -5.19 -0.17
N GLU A 487 6.87 -5.42 -0.02
CA GLU A 487 7.88 -4.99 -0.99
C GLU A 487 7.71 -5.68 -2.35
N GLU A 488 7.51 -7.01 -2.36
CA GLU A 488 7.28 -7.77 -3.58
C GLU A 488 6.00 -7.33 -4.30
N MET A 489 4.89 -7.18 -3.56
CA MET A 489 3.62 -6.71 -4.12
C MET A 489 3.75 -5.33 -4.75
N ALA A 490 4.42 -4.40 -4.08
CA ALA A 490 4.61 -3.05 -4.61
C ALA A 490 5.47 -3.05 -5.87
N LYS A 491 6.59 -3.77 -5.86
CA LYS A 491 7.51 -3.87 -7.00
C LYS A 491 6.86 -4.53 -8.21
N GLU A 492 6.19 -5.67 -8.02
CA GLU A 492 5.48 -6.37 -9.09
C GLU A 492 4.36 -5.50 -9.69
N ALA A 493 3.67 -4.72 -8.86
CA ALA A 493 2.66 -3.78 -9.35
C ALA A 493 3.25 -2.68 -10.25
N GLU A 494 4.38 -2.09 -9.86
CA GLU A 494 5.09 -1.12 -10.70
C GLU A 494 5.50 -1.73 -12.04
N GLU A 495 6.09 -2.93 -12.02
CA GLU A 495 6.50 -3.65 -13.22
C GLU A 495 5.32 -3.89 -14.17
N HIS A 496 4.16 -4.29 -13.64
CA HIS A 496 2.95 -4.49 -14.45
C HIS A 496 2.36 -3.20 -15.00
N LEU A 497 2.30 -2.14 -14.21
CA LEU A 497 1.81 -0.83 -14.67
C LEU A 497 2.71 -0.29 -15.79
N LEU A 498 4.04 -0.39 -15.63
CA LEU A 498 4.99 -0.03 -16.68
C LEU A 498 4.84 -0.90 -17.93
N ALA A 499 4.63 -2.21 -17.78
CA ALA A 499 4.40 -3.11 -18.91
C ALA A 499 3.12 -2.73 -19.68
N VAL A 500 2.01 -2.47 -18.99
CA VAL A 500 0.74 -2.07 -19.60
C VAL A 500 0.84 -0.69 -20.25
N SER A 501 1.57 0.26 -19.66
CA SER A 501 1.76 1.60 -20.24
C SER A 501 2.39 1.57 -21.64
N LYS A 502 3.23 0.57 -21.93
CA LYS A 502 3.88 0.38 -23.25
C LYS A 502 2.90 -0.10 -24.33
N LEU A 503 1.74 -0.61 -23.94
CA LEU A 503 0.68 -1.04 -24.86
C LEU A 503 -0.17 0.15 -25.35
N VAL A 504 -0.10 1.30 -24.69
CA VAL A 504 -0.79 2.52 -25.14
C VAL A 504 -0.12 3.01 -26.42
N SER A 505 -0.88 3.01 -27.51
CA SER A 505 -0.39 3.44 -28.82
C SER A 505 0.10 4.89 -28.80
N LYS A 506 1.18 5.17 -29.53
CA LYS A 506 1.70 6.53 -29.75
C LYS A 506 1.01 7.27 -30.91
N LEU A 507 -0.09 6.73 -31.42
CA LEU A 507 -0.79 7.20 -32.62
C LEU A 507 -1.24 8.65 -32.52
#